data_AF-A0A538DFY6-F1
#
_entry.id   AF-A0A538DFY6-F1
#
_cell.length_a   1.000
_cell.length_b   1.000
_cell.length_c   1.000
_cell.angle_alpha   90.00
_cell.angle_beta   90.00
_cell.angle_gamma   90.00
#
_symmetry.space_group_name_H-M   'P 1'
#
loop_
_entity.id
_entity.type
_entity.pdbx_description
1 polymer ?
#
loop_
_entity_poly.entity_id
_entity_poly.type
_entity_poly.pdbx_seq_one_letter_code
_entity_poly.pdbx_strand_id
1 'polypeptide(L)' 'MFSFTDLIHYLRARFQVEEGQTMAEYGVVLAVIALGVVVALGLLSGAISGAIDRVRGIF' A
#
# COMPACT_ATOMS: atom_id res chain seq x y z
N MET A 1 -6.93 37.98 -23.48
CA MET A 1 -8.14 37.41 -24.10
C MET A 1 -8.10 35.92 -23.81
N PHE A 2 -9.05 35.36 -23.04
CA PHE A 2 -9.11 33.91 -22.85
C PHE A 2 -9.34 33.26 -24.21
N SER A 3 -8.41 32.42 -24.67
CA SER A 3 -8.55 31.72 -25.95
C SER A 3 -9.48 30.52 -25.78
N PHE A 4 -10.21 30.17 -26.84
CA PHE A 4 -10.96 28.91 -26.90
C PHE A 4 -10.07 27.70 -26.58
N THR A 5 -8.80 27.76 -26.95
CA THR A 5 -7.79 26.75 -26.64
C THR A 5 -7.56 26.60 -25.14
N ASP A 6 -7.51 27.72 -24.40
CA ASP A 6 -7.33 27.72 -22.94
C ASP A 6 -8.53 27.10 -22.23
N LEU A 7 -9.74 27.38 -22.73
CA LEU A 7 -10.97 26.77 -22.21
C LEU A 7 -10.98 25.25 -22.41
N ILE A 8 -10.58 24.78 -23.60
CA ILE A 8 -10.49 23.35 -23.89
C ILE A 8 -9.38 22.69 -23.07
N HIS A 9 -8.22 23.32 -22.88
CA HIS A 9 -7.16 22.80 -22.03
C HIS A 9 -7.56 22.74 -20.56
N TYR A 10 -8.25 23.76 -20.05
CA TYR A 10 -8.77 23.79 -18.69
C TYR A 10 -9.80 22.69 -18.44
N LEU A 11 -10.76 22.51 -19.37
CA LEU A 11 -11.75 21.43 -19.28
C LEU A 11 -11.07 20.05 -19.41
N ARG A 12 -10.13 19.89 -20.33
CA ARG A 12 -9.38 18.64 -20.49
C ARG A 12 -8.57 18.30 -19.24
N ALA A 13 -7.90 19.27 -18.62
CA ALA A 13 -7.16 19.06 -17.37
C ALA A 13 -8.10 18.68 -16.21
N ARG A 14 -9.33 19.19 -16.20
CA ARG A 14 -10.32 18.89 -15.15
C ARG A 14 -11.03 17.55 -15.34
N PHE A 15 -11.14 17.09 -16.58
CA PHE A 15 -11.83 15.85 -16.98
C PHE A 15 -10.89 14.75 -17.50
N GLN A 16 -9.57 14.93 -17.43
CA GLN A 16 -8.60 13.83 -17.49
C GLN A 16 -8.81 12.99 -16.24
N VAL A 17 -9.72 12.02 -16.34
CA VAL A 17 -9.76 10.87 -15.44
C VAL A 17 -8.42 10.17 -15.64
N GLU A 18 -7.55 10.22 -14.64
CA GLU A 18 -6.29 9.48 -14.65
C GLU A 18 -6.66 7.99 -14.64
N GLU A 19 -6.66 7.36 -15.81
CA GLU A 19 -6.80 5.92 -16.01
C GLU A 19 -5.65 5.21 -15.26
N GLY A 20 -5.81 5.02 -13.96
CA GLY A 20 -4.75 4.57 -13.05
C GLY A 20 -4.90 5.06 -11.61
N GLN A 21 -5.66 6.13 -11.36
CA GLN A 21 -5.91 6.65 -10.01
C GLN A 21 -6.58 5.61 -9.11
N THR A 22 -7.53 4.84 -9.62
CA THR A 22 -8.16 3.73 -8.89
C THR A 22 -7.23 2.55 -8.67
N MET A 23 -6.36 2.22 -9.65
CA MET A 23 -5.32 1.19 -9.49
C MET A 23 -4.26 1.60 -8.46
N ALA A 24 -3.97 2.90 -8.34
CA ALA A 24 -3.09 3.43 -7.31
C ALA A 24 -3.73 3.31 -5.91
N GLU A 25 -5.02 3.60 -5.77
CA GLU A 25 -5.74 3.40 -4.51
C GLU A 25 -5.69 1.94 -4.04
N TYR A 26 -6.00 0.97 -4.93
CA TYR A 26 -5.86 -0.45 -4.60
C TYR A 26 -4.40 -0.86 -4.33
N GLY A 27 -3.44 -0.30 -5.06
CA GLY A 27 -2.01 -0.53 -4.84
C GLY A 27 -1.53 -0.07 -3.47
N VAL A 28 -1.99 1.10 -3.01
CA VAL A 28 -1.68 1.63 -1.68
C VAL A 28 -2.28 0.76 -0.59
N VAL A 29 -3.55 0.36 -0.72
CA VAL A 29 -4.19 -0.55 0.24
C VAL A 29 -3.46 -1.89 0.31
N LEU A 30 -3.10 -2.47 -0.85
CA LEU A 30 -2.34 -3.71 -0.91
C LEU A 30 -0.96 -3.56 -0.25
N ALA A 31 -0.26 -2.45 -0.48
CA ALA A 31 1.04 -2.18 0.13
C ALA A 31 0.96 -2.10 1.66
N VAL A 32 -0.06 -1.41 2.20
CA VAL A 32 -0.28 -1.32 3.65
C VAL A 32 -0.59 -2.69 4.25
N ILE A 33 -1.46 -3.48 3.61
CA ILE A 33 -1.80 -4.84 4.05
C ILE A 33 -0.56 -5.73 4.02
N ALA A 34 0.21 -5.70 2.93
CA ALA A 34 1.43 -6.49 2.79
C ALA A 34 2.44 -6.17 3.91
N LEU A 35 2.64 -4.89 4.21
CA LEU A 35 3.49 -4.44 5.32
C LEU A 35 2.99 -4.99 6.65
N GLY A 36 1.68 -4.90 6.92
CA GLY A 36 1.05 -5.46 8.11
C GLY A 36 1.26 -6.97 8.25
N VAL A 37 1.09 -7.72 7.17
CA VAL A 37 1.32 -9.19 7.15
C VAL A 37 2.78 -9.52 7.43
N VAL A 38 3.73 -8.85 6.78
CA VAL A 38 5.17 -9.08 7.01
C VAL A 38 5.55 -8.82 8.45
N VAL A 39 5.07 -7.73 9.05
CA VAL A 39 5.31 -7.40 10.47
C VAL A 39 4.70 -8.47 11.38
N ALA A 40 3.44 -8.87 11.14
CA ALA A 40 2.76 -9.87 11.95
C ALA A 40 3.48 -11.23 11.90
N LEU A 41 3.90 -11.67 10.72
CA LEU A 41 4.64 -12.92 10.54
C LEU A 41 6.02 -12.86 11.20
N GLY A 42 6.72 -11.73 11.11
CA GLY A 42 8.01 -11.54 11.79
C GLY A 42 7.89 -11.65 13.31
N LEU A 43 6.89 -10.98 13.90
CA LEU A 43 6.61 -11.07 15.34
C LEU A 43 6.20 -12.49 15.76
N LEU A 44 5.34 -13.14 14.99
CA LEU A 44 4.90 -14.52 15.24
C LEU A 44 6.09 -15.49 15.20
N SER A 45 6.97 -15.37 14.20
CA SER A 45 8.16 -16.18 14.08
C SER A 45 9.08 -16.03 15.30
N GLY A 46 9.34 -14.80 15.74
CA GLY A 46 10.12 -14.54 16.94
C GLY A 46 9.51 -15.14 18.21
N ALA A 47 8.18 -15.01 18.38
CA ALA A 47 7.46 -15.58 19.51
C ALA A 47 7.54 -17.12 19.53
N ILE A 48 7.39 -17.77 18.38
CA ILE A 48 7.52 -19.23 18.23
C ILE A 48 8.95 -19.69 18.56
N SER A 49 9.96 -19.04 17.98
CA SER A 49 11.37 -19.37 18.27
C SER A 49 11.68 -19.25 19.77
N GLY A 50 11.23 -18.15 20.40
CA GLY A 50 11.42 -17.95 21.84
C GLY A 50 10.71 -19.01 22.69
N ALA A 51 9.52 -19.48 22.28
CA ALA A 51 8.83 -20.56 22.97
C ALA A 51 9.58 -21.89 22.85
N ILE A 52 10.12 -22.20 21.67
CA ILE A 52 10.90 -23.42 21.43
C ILE A 52 12.20 -23.40 22.25
N ASP A 53 12.92 -22.28 22.27
CA ASP A 53 14.19 -22.18 22.99
C ASP A 53 14.01 -22.30 24.51
N ARG A 54 12.87 -21.84 25.06
CA ARG A 54 12.51 -22.09 26.46
C ARG A 54 12.35 -23.58 26.76
N VAL A 55 11.71 -24.33 25.87
CA VAL A 55 11.56 -25.79 26.04
C VAL A 55 12.91 -26.48 25.92
N ARG A 56 13.74 -26.09 24.95
CA ARG A 56 15.10 -26.63 24.81
C ARG A 56 15.96 -26.41 26.04
N GLY A 57 15.87 -25.25 26.70
CA GLY A 57 16.64 -24.96 27.91
C GLY A 57 16.16 -25.68 29.18
N ILE A 58 15.02 -26.38 29.13
CA ILE A 58 14.51 -27.22 30.23
C ILE A 58 15.13 -28.63 30.22
N PHE A 59 15.61 -29.10 29.07
CA PHE A 59 16.25 -30.42 28.89
C PHE A 59 17.78 -30.28 28.80
#